data_AF-A0A3D9AKK6-F1
#
_entry.id   AF-A0A3D9AKK6-F1
#
_cell.length_a   1.000
_cell.length_b   1.000
_cell.length_c   1.000
_cell.angle_alpha   90.00
_cell.angle_beta   90.00
_cell.angle_gamma   90.00
#
_symmetry.space_group_name_H-M   'P 1'
#
loop_
_entity.id
_entity.type
_entity.pdbx_description
1 polymer ?
#
loop_
_entity_poly.entity_id
_entity_poly.type
_entity_poly.pdbx_seq_one_letter_code
_entity_poly.pdbx_strand_id
1 'polypeptide(L)'
;MGVKAGYQGGYHNHTPAGIPMHSPPDIDNNLLAFARAQPAGEHKNAYFGMIVKKTCSGCPSGFKTYHYIIRFDGTYDDALTSFSQLDLDNFNIDYQNREFDLTNPTGVYGTTYIDSMGKITNEGLEKLFFDTLKAMNLTNKIILQRIEDNGIINNITLNPDGLHTTAIPCP
;
A
#
# COMPACT_ATOMS: atom_id res chain seq x y z
N MET A 1 -17.13 -2.22 -4.68
CA MET A 1 -16.96 -3.37 -5.61
C MET A 1 -18.03 -4.41 -5.31
N GLY A 2 -18.35 -5.28 -6.28
CA GLY A 2 -19.38 -6.34 -6.16
C GLY A 2 -18.97 -7.54 -5.29
N VAL A 3 -19.67 -8.66 -5.45
CA VAL A 3 -19.49 -9.91 -4.67
C VAL A 3 -18.05 -10.43 -4.77
N LYS A 4 -17.43 -10.73 -3.63
CA LYS A 4 -16.04 -11.21 -3.53
C LYS A 4 -15.88 -12.72 -3.49
N ALA A 5 -16.96 -13.43 -3.17
CA ALA A 5 -16.97 -14.88 -3.18
C ALA A 5 -16.60 -15.41 -4.57
N GLY A 6 -15.66 -16.36 -4.62
CA GLY A 6 -15.18 -16.94 -5.88
C GLY A 6 -14.03 -16.17 -6.58
N TYR A 7 -13.58 -15.04 -6.02
CA TYR A 7 -12.44 -14.28 -6.56
C TYR A 7 -11.28 -14.25 -5.58
N GLN A 8 -10.05 -14.41 -6.08
CA GLN A 8 -8.82 -14.32 -5.27
C GLN A 8 -8.39 -12.87 -5.02
N GLY A 9 -8.89 -11.90 -5.79
CA GLY A 9 -8.44 -10.52 -5.61
C GLY A 9 -9.07 -9.57 -6.61
N GLY A 10 -8.55 -8.35 -6.61
CA GLY A 10 -9.03 -7.29 -7.49
C GLY A 10 -7.99 -6.25 -7.78
N TYR A 11 -8.33 -5.37 -8.72
CA TYR A 11 -7.55 -4.18 -9.04
C TYR A 11 -8.46 -2.96 -9.09
N HIS A 12 -7.90 -1.81 -8.73
CA HIS A 12 -8.51 -0.51 -9.02
C HIS A 12 -7.45 0.50 -9.46
N ASN A 13 -7.92 1.62 -9.99
CA ASN A 13 -7.07 2.77 -10.27
C ASN A 13 -7.26 3.80 -9.15
N HIS A 14 -6.18 4.40 -8.64
CA HIS A 14 -6.35 5.68 -7.94
C HIS A 14 -6.36 6.81 -8.97
N THR A 15 -7.09 7.86 -8.66
CA THR A 15 -7.03 9.09 -9.45
C THR A 15 -5.66 9.76 -9.27
N PRO A 16 -5.19 10.55 -10.25
CA PRO A 16 -3.90 11.24 -10.14
C PRO A 16 -3.79 12.19 -8.92
N ALA A 17 -4.93 12.67 -8.41
CA ALA A 17 -5.02 13.57 -7.27
C ALA A 17 -4.84 12.89 -5.90
N GLY A 18 -5.00 11.57 -5.81
CA GLY A 18 -4.86 10.81 -4.57
C GLY A 18 -3.41 10.48 -4.22
N ILE A 19 -3.22 9.94 -3.02
CA ILE A 19 -1.95 9.33 -2.59
C ILE A 19 -1.79 8.01 -3.38
N PRO A 20 -0.67 7.80 -4.10
CA PRO A 20 -0.48 6.62 -4.96
C PRO A 20 0.00 5.40 -4.16
N MET A 21 -0.74 5.06 -3.12
CA MET A 21 -0.50 3.91 -2.25
C MET A 21 -1.83 3.39 -1.67
N HIS A 22 -1.91 2.10 -1.36
CA HIS A 22 -3.10 1.49 -0.75
C HIS A 22 -3.47 2.20 0.56
N SER A 23 -4.73 2.59 0.67
CA SER A 23 -5.32 3.26 1.84
C SER A 23 -5.88 2.24 2.86
N PRO A 24 -6.23 2.68 4.09
CA PRO A 24 -6.91 1.80 5.05
C PRO A 24 -8.18 1.12 4.50
N PRO A 25 -9.06 1.79 3.74
CA PRO A 25 -10.14 1.13 3.01
C PRO A 25 -9.69 0.08 2.01
N ASP A 26 -8.55 0.27 1.32
CA ASP A 26 -8.04 -0.76 0.39
C ASP A 26 -7.57 -2.01 1.13
N ILE A 27 -7.02 -1.83 2.33
CA ILE A 27 -6.61 -2.92 3.19
C ILE A 27 -7.85 -3.67 3.73
N ASP A 28 -8.78 -2.99 4.40
CA ASP A 28 -9.92 -3.66 5.05
C ASP A 28 -11.04 -4.02 4.09
N ASN A 29 -11.60 -3.01 3.41
CA ASN A 29 -12.74 -3.18 2.53
C ASN A 29 -12.39 -3.93 1.26
N ASN A 30 -11.11 -4.09 0.91
CA ASN A 30 -10.68 -4.86 -0.25
C ASN A 30 -9.90 -6.13 0.12
N LEU A 31 -8.63 -6.03 0.53
CA LEU A 31 -7.77 -7.19 0.75
C LEU A 31 -8.32 -8.16 1.81
N LEU A 32 -8.61 -7.68 3.02
CA LEU A 32 -9.06 -8.56 4.11
C LEU A 32 -10.39 -9.22 3.76
N ALA A 33 -11.30 -8.47 3.12
CA ALA A 33 -12.55 -9.04 2.65
C ALA A 33 -12.38 -10.06 1.50
N PHE A 34 -11.33 -9.99 0.68
CA PHE A 34 -10.98 -11.09 -0.24
C PHE A 34 -10.43 -12.31 0.53
N ALA A 35 -9.58 -12.08 1.54
CA ALA A 35 -9.03 -13.14 2.39
C ALA A 35 -10.13 -13.92 3.13
N ARG A 36 -11.11 -13.21 3.72
CA ARG A 36 -12.29 -13.80 4.38
C ARG A 36 -13.19 -14.60 3.44
N ALA A 37 -13.23 -14.22 2.17
CA ALA A 37 -14.08 -14.87 1.18
C ALA A 37 -13.45 -16.12 0.53
N GLN A 38 -12.16 -16.41 0.81
CA GLN A 38 -11.50 -17.60 0.31
C GLN A 38 -11.99 -18.87 1.03
N PRO A 39 -11.92 -20.04 0.38
CA PRO A 39 -12.08 -21.33 1.06
C PRO A 39 -11.14 -21.49 2.25
N ALA A 40 -11.51 -22.36 3.20
CA ALA A 40 -10.68 -22.68 4.34
C ALA A 40 -9.30 -23.18 3.88
N GLY A 41 -8.23 -22.59 4.43
CA GLY A 41 -6.85 -22.86 4.04
C GLY A 41 -6.31 -22.00 2.89
N GLU A 42 -7.15 -21.29 2.15
CA GLU A 42 -6.77 -20.58 0.91
C GLU A 42 -6.68 -19.05 1.07
N HIS A 43 -6.82 -18.52 2.29
CA HIS A 43 -6.84 -17.06 2.56
C HIS A 43 -5.61 -16.31 2.06
N LYS A 44 -4.44 -16.97 1.97
CA LYS A 44 -3.19 -16.39 1.46
C LYS A 44 -3.18 -16.17 -0.06
N ASN A 45 -4.17 -16.68 -0.78
CA ASN A 45 -4.36 -16.36 -2.20
C ASN A 45 -4.89 -14.93 -2.41
N ALA A 46 -5.39 -14.30 -1.34
CA ALA A 46 -5.97 -12.96 -1.42
C ALA A 46 -4.95 -11.90 -1.82
N TYR A 47 -5.31 -11.10 -2.83
CA TYR A 47 -4.52 -9.95 -3.26
C TYR A 47 -5.40 -8.75 -3.62
N PHE A 48 -4.82 -7.55 -3.53
CA PHE A 48 -5.44 -6.35 -4.05
C PHE A 48 -4.40 -5.44 -4.68
N GLY A 49 -4.63 -5.03 -5.92
CA GLY A 49 -3.69 -4.24 -6.70
C GLY A 49 -4.21 -2.83 -6.97
N MET A 50 -3.29 -1.89 -7.05
CA MET A 50 -3.58 -0.53 -7.48
C MET A 50 -2.63 -0.10 -8.60
N ILE A 51 -3.13 0.73 -9.51
CA ILE A 51 -2.34 1.37 -10.56
C ILE A 51 -2.67 2.86 -10.57
N VAL A 52 -1.63 3.69 -10.61
CA VAL A 52 -1.76 5.16 -10.72
C VAL A 52 -0.77 5.66 -11.73
N LYS A 53 -1.23 6.55 -12.62
CA LYS A 53 -0.33 7.31 -13.50
C LYS A 53 -0.33 8.76 -13.06
N LYS A 54 0.85 9.29 -12.73
CA LYS A 54 1.04 10.70 -12.42
C LYS A 54 1.91 11.34 -13.49
N THR A 55 1.61 12.59 -13.83
CA THR A 55 2.47 13.39 -14.71
C THR A 55 3.84 13.57 -14.06
N CYS A 56 4.90 13.42 -14.84
CA CYS A 56 6.27 13.49 -14.38
C CYS A 56 7.10 14.25 -15.42
N SER A 57 7.75 15.34 -15.00
CA SER A 57 8.75 16.00 -15.83
C SER A 57 10.03 15.17 -15.83
N GLY A 58 10.46 14.69 -16.99
CA GLY A 58 11.66 13.87 -17.15
C GLY A 58 11.41 12.37 -17.31
N CYS A 59 10.17 11.91 -17.16
CA CYS A 59 9.80 10.54 -17.53
C CYS A 59 9.62 10.44 -19.06
N PRO A 60 10.13 9.38 -19.75
CA PRO A 60 10.08 9.28 -21.21
C PRO A 60 8.68 9.39 -21.83
N SER A 61 7.66 8.92 -21.13
CA SER A 61 6.25 8.98 -21.55
C SER A 61 5.50 10.22 -21.03
N GLY A 62 6.17 11.10 -20.26
CA GLY A 62 5.53 12.19 -19.52
C GLY A 62 4.76 11.75 -18.27
N PHE A 63 4.72 10.44 -17.99
CA PHE A 63 4.03 9.87 -16.84
C PHE A 63 4.95 8.91 -16.08
N LYS A 64 4.81 8.91 -14.76
CA LYS A 64 5.32 7.88 -13.85
C LYS A 64 4.16 6.97 -13.46
N THR A 65 4.33 5.67 -13.59
CA THR A 65 3.37 4.68 -13.11
C THR A 65 3.76 4.24 -11.71
N TYR A 66 2.80 4.23 -10.80
CA TYR A 66 2.91 3.57 -9.50
C TYR A 66 2.03 2.33 -9.61
N HIS A 67 2.61 1.16 -9.36
CA HIS A 67 1.93 -0.12 -9.44
C HIS A 67 2.32 -0.97 -8.24
N TYR A 68 1.35 -1.20 -7.36
CA TYR A 68 1.55 -1.87 -6.09
C TYR A 68 0.48 -2.93 -5.89
N ILE A 69 0.89 -4.12 -5.44
CA ILE A 69 0.01 -5.20 -5.03
C ILE A 69 0.23 -5.44 -3.54
N ILE A 70 -0.86 -5.55 -2.79
CA ILE A 70 -0.84 -6.07 -1.43
C ILE A 70 -1.36 -7.50 -1.43
N ARG A 71 -0.66 -8.40 -0.75
CA ARG A 71 -1.05 -9.82 -0.62
C ARG A 71 -1.23 -10.17 0.85
N PHE A 72 -2.26 -10.95 1.15
CA PHE A 72 -2.48 -11.40 2.52
C PHE A 72 -1.51 -12.55 2.86
N ASP A 73 -0.83 -12.43 4.00
CA ASP A 73 0.09 -13.45 4.52
C ASP A 73 -0.19 -13.82 5.99
N GLY A 74 -1.23 -13.22 6.58
CA GLY A 74 -1.72 -13.56 7.91
C GLY A 74 -2.42 -14.92 7.98
N THR A 75 -2.89 -15.25 9.18
CA THR A 75 -3.76 -16.39 9.46
C THR A 75 -5.22 -16.08 9.09
N TYR A 76 -6.08 -17.09 9.07
CA TYR A 76 -7.52 -16.83 8.89
C TYR A 76 -8.10 -15.92 9.97
N ASP A 77 -7.66 -16.07 11.23
CA ASP A 77 -8.11 -15.20 12.33
C ASP A 77 -7.67 -13.75 12.11
N ASP A 78 -6.46 -13.52 11.58
CA ASP A 78 -6.02 -12.18 11.20
C ASP A 78 -6.94 -11.57 10.12
N ALA A 79 -7.43 -12.38 9.17
CA ALA A 79 -8.35 -11.94 8.12
C ALA A 79 -9.74 -11.56 8.66
N LEU A 80 -10.15 -12.12 9.80
CA LEU A 80 -11.40 -11.76 10.49
C LEU A 80 -11.33 -10.38 11.15
N THR A 81 -10.15 -9.77 11.26
CA THR A 81 -10.02 -8.37 11.66
C THR A 81 -10.88 -7.50 10.76
N SER A 82 -11.74 -6.71 11.40
CA SER A 82 -12.63 -5.75 10.73
C SER A 82 -12.69 -4.47 11.54
N PHE A 83 -12.76 -3.35 10.85
CA PHE A 83 -12.78 -2.04 11.47
C PHE A 83 -14.16 -1.41 11.34
N SER A 84 -14.59 -0.66 12.35
CA SER A 84 -15.81 0.13 12.23
C SER A 84 -15.59 1.28 11.23
N GLN A 85 -16.67 1.90 10.74
CA GLN A 85 -16.53 3.08 9.88
C GLN A 85 -15.77 4.21 10.59
N LEU A 86 -15.98 4.39 11.91
CA LEU A 86 -15.24 5.38 12.70
C LEU A 86 -13.75 5.08 12.75
N ASP A 87 -13.37 3.80 12.90
CA ASP A 87 -11.95 3.40 12.87
C ASP A 87 -11.33 3.69 11.50
N LEU A 88 -12.03 3.34 10.41
CA LEU A 88 -11.58 3.61 9.05
C LEU A 88 -11.45 5.12 8.75
N ASP A 89 -12.37 5.93 9.26
CA ASP A 89 -12.31 7.39 9.12
C ASP A 89 -11.09 7.95 9.88
N ASN A 90 -10.85 7.48 11.10
CA ASN A 90 -9.68 7.86 11.89
C ASN A 90 -8.37 7.42 11.22
N PHE A 91 -8.30 6.18 10.71
CA PHE A 91 -7.12 5.71 9.99
C PHE A 91 -6.88 6.49 8.70
N ASN A 92 -7.93 6.93 8.01
CA ASN A 92 -7.80 7.78 6.82
C ASN A 92 -7.25 9.17 7.16
N ILE A 93 -7.71 9.78 8.26
CA ILE A 93 -7.16 11.05 8.74
C ILE A 93 -5.68 10.87 9.09
N ASP A 94 -5.36 9.82 9.84
CA ASP A 94 -3.98 9.51 10.20
C ASP A 94 -3.10 9.21 8.98
N TYR A 95 -3.63 8.49 7.99
CA TYR A 95 -2.94 8.19 6.73
C TYR A 95 -2.56 9.48 5.99
N GLN A 96 -3.47 10.44 5.93
CA GLN A 96 -3.21 11.75 5.32
C GLN A 96 -2.20 12.57 6.14
N ASN A 97 -2.32 12.57 7.47
CA ASN A 97 -1.38 13.27 8.34
C ASN A 97 0.03 12.68 8.23
N ARG A 98 0.17 11.35 8.16
CA ARG A 98 1.46 10.69 7.95
C ARG A 98 2.06 11.04 6.58
N GLU A 99 1.26 11.09 5.53
CA GLU A 99 1.75 11.52 4.21
C GLU A 99 2.24 12.97 4.25
N PHE A 100 1.52 13.85 4.94
CA PHE A 100 1.94 15.22 5.16
C PHE A 100 3.27 15.29 5.92
N ASP A 101 3.43 14.52 7.00
CA ASP A 101 4.68 14.49 7.78
C ASP A 101 5.87 13.99 6.95
N LEU A 102 5.65 12.99 6.09
CA LEU A 102 6.67 12.44 5.19
C LEU A 102 7.04 13.40 4.05
N THR A 103 6.15 14.35 3.71
CA THR A 103 6.35 15.32 2.63
C THR A 103 6.68 16.73 3.09
N ASN A 104 6.65 16.99 4.40
CA ASN A 104 7.00 18.27 4.98
C ASN A 104 8.54 18.44 5.08
N PRO A 105 9.18 19.29 4.25
CA PRO A 105 10.63 19.46 4.24
C PRO A 105 11.19 20.08 5.53
N THR A 106 10.33 20.68 6.35
CA THR A 106 10.68 21.26 7.66
C THR A 106 10.29 20.36 8.84
N GLY A 107 9.69 19.19 8.55
CA GLY A 107 9.25 18.22 9.52
C GLY A 107 10.36 17.26 9.97
N VAL A 108 9.97 16.25 10.75
CA VAL A 108 10.87 15.27 11.38
C VAL A 108 11.71 14.51 10.35
N TYR A 109 11.15 14.24 9.17
CA TYR A 109 11.82 13.49 8.11
C TYR A 109 12.61 14.37 7.14
N GLY A 110 12.54 15.70 7.27
CA GLY A 110 13.19 16.65 6.37
C GLY A 110 12.90 16.32 4.90
N THR A 111 13.96 16.15 4.11
CA THR A 111 13.84 15.82 2.69
C THR A 111 14.02 14.32 2.38
N THR A 112 13.98 13.44 3.38
CA THR A 112 14.33 12.02 3.23
C THR A 112 13.41 11.30 2.23
N TYR A 113 12.11 11.59 2.25
CA TYR A 113 11.10 10.87 1.47
C TYR A 113 10.50 11.69 0.33
N ILE A 114 11.14 12.79 -0.05
CA ILE A 114 10.73 13.61 -1.18
C ILE A 114 11.84 13.74 -2.21
N ASP A 115 11.45 13.83 -3.47
CA ASP A 115 12.38 14.11 -4.56
C ASP A 115 12.73 15.61 -4.64
N SER A 116 13.58 15.98 -5.60
CA SER A 116 14.00 17.37 -5.83
C SER A 116 12.85 18.31 -6.21
N MET A 117 11.68 17.78 -6.55
CA MET A 117 10.46 18.55 -6.85
C MET A 117 9.51 18.61 -5.64
N GLY A 118 9.91 18.08 -4.49
CA GLY A 118 9.09 18.00 -3.28
C GLY A 118 7.96 16.99 -3.38
N LYS A 119 8.06 15.98 -4.27
CA LYS A 119 7.06 14.92 -4.39
C LYS A 119 7.51 13.69 -3.63
N ILE A 120 6.56 13.00 -2.98
CA ILE A 120 6.85 11.78 -2.24
C ILE A 120 7.48 10.71 -3.14
N THR A 121 8.56 10.10 -2.66
CA THR A 121 9.30 9.02 -3.34
C THR A 121 8.57 7.68 -3.18
N ASN A 122 9.02 6.66 -3.92
CA ASN A 122 8.49 5.30 -3.72
C ASN A 122 8.76 4.80 -2.29
N GLU A 123 9.95 5.07 -1.75
CA GLU A 123 10.29 4.73 -0.37
C GLU A 123 9.38 5.45 0.65
N GLY A 124 9.06 6.72 0.42
CA GLY A 124 8.09 7.45 1.24
C GLY A 124 6.70 6.83 1.23
N LEU A 125 6.22 6.42 0.06
CA LEU A 125 4.93 5.74 -0.07
C LEU A 125 4.93 4.37 0.62
N GLU A 126 6.03 3.62 0.51
CA GLU A 126 6.18 2.31 1.14
C GLU A 126 6.27 2.45 2.67
N LYS A 127 6.99 3.46 3.17
CA LYS A 127 7.00 3.83 4.59
C LYS A 127 5.60 4.16 5.11
N LEU A 128 4.85 4.99 4.38
CA LEU A 128 3.46 5.32 4.69
C LEU A 128 2.60 4.06 4.79
N PHE A 129 2.76 3.12 3.86
CA PHE A 129 2.03 1.86 3.88
C PHE A 129 2.35 1.03 5.13
N PHE A 130 3.63 0.84 5.47
CA PHE A 130 4.00 0.06 6.66
C PHE A 130 3.55 0.71 7.97
N ASP A 131 3.61 2.05 8.07
CA ASP A 131 3.06 2.76 9.23
C ASP A 131 1.54 2.62 9.34
N THR A 132 0.86 2.58 8.20
CA THR A 132 -0.58 2.33 8.14
C THR A 132 -0.91 0.92 8.63
N LEU A 133 -0.18 -0.10 8.18
CA LEU A 133 -0.32 -1.46 8.70
C LEU A 133 -0.07 -1.52 10.20
N LYS A 134 0.94 -0.81 10.70
CA LYS A 134 1.22 -0.74 12.13
C LYS A 134 0.07 -0.12 12.93
N ALA A 135 -0.49 0.98 12.44
CA ALA A 135 -1.65 1.64 13.07
C ALA A 135 -2.90 0.75 13.07
N MET A 136 -3.08 -0.05 12.03
CA MET A 136 -4.18 -1.02 11.90
C MET A 136 -3.90 -2.36 12.63
N ASN A 137 -2.76 -2.52 13.31
CA ASN A 137 -2.35 -3.78 13.94
C ASN A 137 -2.23 -4.97 12.95
N LEU A 138 -1.79 -4.70 11.72
CA LEU A 138 -1.61 -5.67 10.62
C LEU A 138 -0.13 -5.85 10.23
N THR A 139 0.80 -5.43 11.09
CA THR A 139 2.24 -5.62 10.90
C THR A 139 2.57 -7.08 10.61
N ASN A 140 3.34 -7.33 9.54
CA ASN A 140 3.74 -8.67 9.08
C ASN A 140 2.58 -9.59 8.68
N LYS A 141 1.36 -9.05 8.44
CA LYS A 141 0.20 -9.82 7.95
C LYS A 141 -0.06 -9.61 6.46
N ILE A 142 0.59 -8.62 5.86
CA ILE A 142 0.39 -8.21 4.49
C ILE A 142 1.75 -7.96 3.85
N ILE A 143 1.95 -8.54 2.66
CA ILE A 143 3.13 -8.34 1.83
C ILE A 143 2.86 -7.19 0.86
N LEU A 144 3.79 -6.25 0.75
CA LEU A 144 3.77 -5.22 -0.28
C LEU A 144 4.65 -5.64 -1.46
N GLN A 145 4.12 -5.53 -2.67
CA GLN A 145 4.87 -5.74 -3.90
C GLN A 145 4.81 -4.49 -4.77
N ARG A 146 5.95 -4.09 -5.33
CA ARG A 146 6.05 -3.03 -6.34
C ARG A 146 6.33 -3.65 -7.71
N ILE A 147 5.58 -3.22 -8.71
CA ILE A 147 5.79 -3.63 -10.09
C ILE A 147 6.46 -2.46 -10.82
N GLU A 148 7.67 -2.71 -11.29
CA GLU A 148 8.45 -1.74 -12.05
C GLU A 148 7.93 -1.64 -13.50
N ASP A 149 8.25 -0.55 -14.19
CA ASP A 149 7.81 -0.32 -15.58
C ASP A 149 8.33 -1.40 -16.57
N ASN A 150 9.40 -2.10 -16.23
CA ASN A 150 9.96 -3.21 -17.00
C ASN A 150 9.33 -4.58 -16.66
N GLY A 151 8.30 -4.60 -15.80
CA GLY A 151 7.60 -5.81 -15.38
C GLY A 151 8.26 -6.58 -14.23
N ILE A 152 9.41 -6.15 -13.72
CA ILE A 152 10.02 -6.75 -12.53
C ILE A 152 9.09 -6.51 -11.33
N ILE A 153 8.80 -7.58 -10.60
CA ILE A 153 8.03 -7.54 -9.36
C ILE A 153 9.01 -7.63 -8.20
N ASN A 154 8.95 -6.68 -7.27
CA ASN A 154 9.76 -6.68 -6.06
C ASN A 154 8.87 -6.83 -4.84
N ASN A 155 9.22 -7.74 -3.93
CA ASN A 155 8.74 -7.68 -2.55
C ASN A 155 9.43 -6.52 -1.85
N ILE A 156 8.65 -5.66 -1.21
CA ILE A 156 9.17 -4.53 -0.43
C ILE A 156 9.15 -4.92 1.04
N THR A 157 10.27 -4.73 1.73
CA THR A 157 10.40 -4.99 3.17
C THR A 157 10.86 -3.74 3.90
N LEU A 158 10.27 -3.45 5.04
CA LEU A 158 10.78 -2.43 5.96
C LEU A 158 12.04 -2.95 6.65
N ASN A 159 13.10 -2.14 6.64
CA ASN A 159 14.35 -2.47 7.30
C ASN A 159 14.17 -2.47 8.83
N PRO A 160 15.06 -3.13 9.59
CA PRO A 160 14.94 -3.21 11.05
C PRO A 160 14.94 -1.86 11.78
N ASP A 161 15.50 -0.81 11.17
CA ASP A 161 15.44 0.57 11.68
C ASP A 161 14.03 1.17 11.65
N GLY A 162 13.12 0.57 10.88
CA GLY A 162 11.76 1.05 10.68
C GLY A 162 11.67 2.32 9.84
N LEU A 163 12.76 2.75 9.19
CA LEU A 163 12.88 3.99 8.42
C LEU A 163 13.03 3.72 6.93
N HIS A 164 13.86 2.76 6.55
CA HIS A 164 14.17 2.51 5.14
C HIS A 164 13.45 1.28 4.61
N THR A 165 13.23 1.22 3.30
CA THR A 165 12.69 0.04 2.64
C THR A 165 13.71 -0.59 1.70
N THR A 166 13.64 -1.90 1.55
CA THR A 166 14.44 -2.66 0.59
C THR A 166 13.52 -3.37 -0.39
N ALA A 167 13.87 -3.30 -1.69
CA ALA A 167 13.21 -4.04 -2.74
C ALA A 167 13.98 -5.33 -3.04
N ILE A 168 13.30 -6.46 -2.94
CA ILE A 168 13.85 -7.80 -3.23
C ILE A 168 13.06 -8.37 -4.41
N PRO A 169 13.69 -8.60 -5.58
CA PRO A 169 13.02 -9.19 -6.73
C PRO A 169 12.33 -10.51 -6.37
N CYS A 170 11.09 -10.68 -6.84
CA CYS A 170 10.41 -11.97 -6.78
C CYS A 170 11.13 -12.98 -7.70
N PRO A 171 11.31 -14.25 -7.26
CA PRO A 171 11.90 -15.32 -8.08
C PRO A 171 11.17 -15.55 -9.41
#